data_AF-A0A8J8C9Y1-F1
#
_entry.id   AF-A0A8J8C9Y1-F1
#
_cell.length_a   1.000
_cell.length_b   1.000
_cell.length_c   1.000
_cell.angle_alpha   90.00
_cell.angle_beta   90.00
_cell.angle_gamma   90.00
#
_symmetry.space_group_name_H-M   'P 1'
#
loop_
_entity.id
_entity.type
_entity.pdbx_description
1 polymer ?
#
loop_
_entity_poly.entity_id
_entity_poly.type
_entity_poly.pdbx_seq_one_letter_code
_entity_poly.pdbx_strand_id
1 'polypeptide(L)'
;MSLATVLVVLGTIVVLPFSREVAIGLGLALGGGIGGVVRLFRASEGVESPDQTMTVGVDTAEPTAPEPADLFDGHPDPVLYYAAEGHGPIVRAANDAFGETFDVPVERIEGTPLSEALLVAGEETVDADAVTAGGLDRIVDCETTAGTERFQLRTIGDGETGYLLYTPQT
;
A
#
# COMPACT_ATOMS: atom_id res chain seq x y z
N MET A 1 12.62 9.13 -50.95
CA MET A 1 12.99 7.70 -50.78
C MET A 1 14.51 7.61 -50.73
N SER A 2 15.09 7.32 -49.57
CA SER A 2 16.41 6.72 -49.50
C SER A 2 16.48 5.83 -48.26
N LEU A 3 17.05 4.66 -48.49
CA LEU A 3 16.95 3.45 -47.70
C LEU A 3 18.07 3.38 -46.64
N ALA A 4 17.71 2.82 -45.50
CA ALA A 4 18.47 2.30 -44.36
C ALA A 4 20.00 2.15 -44.45
N THR A 5 20.66 2.45 -43.33
CA THR A 5 21.80 1.64 -42.85
C THR A 5 21.64 1.47 -41.34
N VAL A 6 21.33 0.23 -40.93
CA VAL A 6 21.32 -0.23 -39.54
C VAL A 6 22.60 -1.04 -39.34
N LEU A 7 23.39 -0.69 -38.33
CA LEU A 7 24.50 -1.50 -37.85
C LEU A 7 24.42 -1.53 -36.32
N VAL A 8 23.84 -2.59 -35.76
CA VAL A 8 23.86 -2.84 -34.31
C VAL A 8 24.92 -3.89 -34.05
N VAL A 9 25.99 -3.48 -33.38
CA VAL A 9 26.98 -4.37 -32.75
C VAL A 9 26.45 -4.73 -31.37
N LEU A 10 25.99 -5.98 -31.21
CA LEU A 10 25.67 -6.56 -29.91
C LEU A 10 26.93 -7.20 -29.35
N GLY A 11 27.48 -6.61 -28.29
CA GLY A 11 28.61 -7.17 -27.59
C GLY A 11 28.74 -6.63 -26.17
N THR A 12 28.06 -7.27 -25.21
CA THR A 12 28.51 -7.27 -23.82
C THR A 12 28.10 -8.57 -23.12
N ILE A 13 29.08 -9.42 -22.83
CA ILE A 13 28.97 -10.49 -21.84
C ILE A 13 29.30 -9.85 -20.49
N VAL A 14 28.31 -9.77 -19.59
CA VAL A 14 28.55 -9.33 -18.20
C VAL A 14 28.83 -10.57 -17.35
N VAL A 15 30.11 -10.82 -17.09
CA VAL A 15 30.55 -11.74 -16.02
C VAL A 15 30.52 -10.95 -14.71
N LEU A 16 29.66 -11.37 -13.78
CA LEU A 16 29.66 -10.85 -12.40
C LEU A 16 30.56 -11.73 -11.51
N PRO A 17 31.57 -11.18 -10.82
CA PRO A 17 32.25 -11.89 -9.75
C PRO A 17 31.42 -11.82 -8.47
N PHE A 18 30.75 -12.91 -8.11
CA PHE A 18 30.16 -13.07 -6.78
C PHE A 18 31.26 -13.37 -5.76
N SER A 19 31.72 -12.34 -5.06
CA SER A 19 32.44 -12.47 -3.78
C SER A 19 31.69 -11.70 -2.71
N ARG A 20 30.94 -12.42 -1.88
CA ARG A 20 30.56 -11.99 -0.53
C ARG A 20 30.48 -13.23 0.38
N GLU A 21 31.62 -13.60 0.94
CA GLU A 21 31.65 -14.26 2.25
C GLU A 21 31.19 -13.21 3.29
N VAL A 22 30.01 -13.43 3.86
CA VAL A 22 29.59 -12.74 5.09
C VAL A 22 29.22 -13.83 6.08
N ALA A 23 30.16 -14.10 6.99
CA ALA A 23 29.93 -14.91 8.17
C ALA A 23 28.96 -14.16 9.10
N ILE A 24 27.71 -14.61 9.17
CA ILE A 24 26.76 -14.12 10.17
C ILE A 24 26.97 -14.95 11.43
N GLY A 25 27.68 -14.35 12.40
CA GLY A 25 27.83 -14.89 13.74
C GLY A 25 26.49 -14.84 14.48
N LEU A 26 25.97 -16.00 14.86
CA LEU A 26 24.80 -16.13 15.73
C LEU A 26 25.18 -15.75 17.16
N GLY A 27 24.80 -14.56 17.62
CA GLY A 27 24.87 -14.14 19.02
C GLY A 27 23.53 -14.37 19.71
N LEU A 28 23.45 -15.40 20.55
CA LEU A 28 22.26 -15.80 21.30
C LEU A 28 22.14 -14.92 22.55
N ALA A 29 21.27 -13.91 22.53
CA ALA A 29 21.00 -13.06 23.70
C ALA A 29 19.76 -13.56 24.45
N LEU A 30 20.02 -14.43 25.42
CA LEU A 30 19.07 -14.94 26.39
C LEU A 30 18.90 -13.87 27.49
N GLY A 31 17.81 -13.09 27.44
CA GLY A 31 17.56 -11.99 28.36
C GLY A 31 16.11 -11.97 28.84
N GLY A 32 15.88 -12.50 30.04
CA GLY A 32 14.57 -12.49 30.71
C GLY A 32 14.16 -11.11 31.22
N GLY A 33 12.85 -10.91 31.35
CA GLY A 33 12.27 -9.71 31.93
C GLY A 33 10.80 -9.93 32.29
N ILE A 34 10.58 -10.47 33.49
CA ILE A 34 9.27 -10.52 34.16
C ILE A 34 9.02 -9.14 34.78
N GLY A 35 7.83 -8.58 34.63
CA GLY A 35 7.30 -7.63 35.62
C GLY A 35 6.41 -6.51 35.06
N GLY A 36 5.15 -6.52 35.47
CA GLY A 36 4.29 -5.34 35.40
C GLY A 36 2.80 -5.63 35.38
N VAL A 37 2.23 -6.07 36.50
CA VAL A 37 0.76 -6.10 36.67
C VAL A 37 0.21 -4.69 36.82
N VAL A 38 -0.80 -4.37 36.00
CA VAL A 38 -1.56 -3.12 36.03
C VAL A 38 -2.40 -3.07 37.31
N ARG A 39 -2.20 -2.05 38.16
CA ARG A 39 -3.21 -1.70 39.18
C ARG A 39 -4.16 -0.66 38.60
N LEU A 40 -5.31 -1.13 38.15
CA LEU A 40 -6.48 -0.30 37.86
C LEU A 40 -7.08 0.15 39.21
N PHE A 41 -7.28 1.45 39.41
CA PHE A 41 -8.12 1.95 40.50
C PHE A 41 -9.59 1.62 40.21
N ARG A 42 -10.40 1.29 41.24
CA ARG A 42 -11.70 1.94 41.56
C ARG A 42 -12.64 1.11 42.47
N ALA A 43 -13.29 1.86 43.37
CA ALA A 43 -14.60 1.68 44.04
C ALA A 43 -14.76 0.70 45.24
N SER A 44 -14.88 1.33 46.41
CA SER A 44 -15.90 1.17 47.46
C SER A 44 -16.67 -0.15 47.56
N GLU A 45 -16.56 -0.75 48.75
CA GLU A 45 -17.35 -1.88 49.24
C GLU A 45 -18.86 -1.56 49.28
N GLY A 46 -19.70 -2.54 48.92
CA GLY A 46 -21.15 -2.44 49.02
C GLY A 46 -21.95 -3.63 48.47
N VAL A 47 -22.16 -4.64 49.33
CA VAL A 47 -23.33 -5.55 49.46
C VAL A 47 -23.62 -6.60 48.35
N GLU A 48 -23.83 -7.82 48.82
CA GLU A 48 -24.23 -9.07 48.15
C GLU A 48 -25.46 -8.99 47.23
N SER A 49 -25.35 -9.67 46.09
CA SER A 49 -26.41 -10.43 45.40
C SER A 49 -25.71 -11.48 44.52
N PRO A 50 -26.22 -12.74 44.41
CA PRO A 50 -25.61 -13.73 43.53
C PRO A 50 -26.00 -13.39 42.10
N ASP A 51 -25.27 -12.45 41.51
CA ASP A 51 -25.43 -12.13 40.11
C ASP A 51 -24.86 -13.28 39.30
N GLN A 52 -25.72 -13.90 38.50
CA GLN A 52 -25.37 -15.00 37.62
C GLN A 52 -24.22 -14.53 36.74
N THR A 53 -23.02 -15.05 37.01
CA THR A 53 -21.84 -14.71 36.22
C THR A 53 -22.05 -15.33 34.84
N MET A 54 -22.59 -14.52 33.92
CA MET A 54 -22.60 -14.82 32.50
C MET A 54 -21.14 -14.92 32.06
N THR A 55 -20.61 -16.14 31.99
CA THR A 55 -19.38 -16.40 31.22
C THR A 55 -19.70 -16.06 29.77
N VAL A 56 -19.38 -14.84 29.37
CA VAL A 56 -19.27 -14.49 27.96
C VAL A 56 -18.14 -15.35 27.44
N GLY A 57 -18.49 -16.46 26.81
CA GLY A 57 -17.58 -17.16 25.91
C GLY A 57 -17.27 -16.16 24.81
N VAL A 58 -16.17 -15.42 24.98
CA VAL A 58 -15.55 -14.78 23.84
C VAL A 58 -14.96 -15.95 23.06
N ASP A 59 -15.78 -16.49 22.14
CA ASP A 59 -15.23 -17.18 20.98
C ASP A 59 -14.13 -16.26 20.49
N THR A 60 -12.88 -16.68 20.69
CA THR A 60 -11.71 -15.90 20.32
C THR A 60 -11.65 -15.97 18.81
N ALA A 61 -12.54 -15.23 18.14
CA ALA A 61 -12.28 -14.75 16.80
C ALA A 61 -11.02 -13.92 16.97
N GLU A 62 -9.90 -14.42 16.44
CA GLU A 62 -8.68 -13.65 16.32
C GLU A 62 -9.08 -12.28 15.75
N PRO A 63 -8.74 -11.15 16.42
CA PRO A 63 -9.07 -9.85 15.87
C PRO A 63 -8.40 -9.78 14.49
N THR A 64 -9.20 -9.87 13.43
CA THR A 64 -8.72 -9.74 12.07
C THR A 64 -8.03 -8.39 12.02
N ALA A 65 -6.74 -8.38 11.68
CA ALA A 65 -6.04 -7.12 11.49
C ALA A 65 -6.83 -6.32 10.44
N PRO A 66 -7.06 -5.00 10.66
CA PRO A 66 -7.81 -4.21 9.69
C PRO A 66 -7.13 -4.27 8.33
N GLU A 67 -7.93 -4.42 7.30
CA GLU A 67 -7.43 -4.42 5.93
C GLU A 67 -6.98 -3.00 5.56
N PRO A 68 -6.00 -2.84 4.66
CA PRO A 68 -5.56 -1.50 4.27
C PRO A 68 -6.70 -0.61 3.77
N ALA A 69 -7.69 -1.18 3.06
CA ALA A 69 -8.90 -0.50 2.58
C ALA A 69 -9.70 0.18 3.71
N ASP A 70 -9.83 -0.47 4.87
CA ASP A 70 -10.61 0.01 6.02
C ASP A 70 -10.16 1.42 6.48
N LEU A 71 -8.91 1.80 6.19
CA LEU A 71 -8.34 3.09 6.58
C LEU A 71 -8.83 4.27 5.72
N PHE A 72 -9.35 4.00 4.51
CA PHE A 72 -9.67 5.04 3.53
C PHE A 72 -10.98 4.82 2.76
N ASP A 73 -11.77 3.78 3.08
CA ASP A 73 -13.09 3.50 2.50
C ASP A 73 -14.07 4.70 2.54
N GLY A 74 -14.00 5.53 3.57
CA GLY A 74 -14.85 6.72 3.71
C GLY A 74 -14.30 8.01 3.08
N HIS A 75 -13.15 7.96 2.42
CA HIS A 75 -12.50 9.15 1.88
C HIS A 75 -13.16 9.59 0.55
N PRO A 76 -13.49 10.88 0.37
CA PRO A 76 -14.20 11.34 -0.83
C PRO A 76 -13.32 11.36 -2.09
N ASP A 77 -12.00 11.50 -1.93
CA ASP A 77 -11.08 11.43 -3.06
C ASP A 77 -10.69 9.98 -3.36
N PRO A 78 -10.46 9.61 -4.63
CA PRO A 78 -9.89 8.31 -5.01
C PRO A 78 -8.54 8.05 -4.35
N VAL A 79 -8.40 6.88 -3.73
CA VAL A 79 -7.18 6.44 -3.05
C VAL A 79 -6.87 4.98 -3.40
N LEU A 80 -5.60 4.66 -3.62
CA LEU A 80 -5.11 3.29 -3.66
C LEU A 80 -3.98 3.08 -2.66
N TYR A 81 -3.90 1.88 -2.10
CA TYR A 81 -2.76 1.41 -1.32
C TYR A 81 -1.95 0.40 -2.15
N TYR A 82 -0.63 0.59 -2.18
CA TYR A 82 0.29 -0.32 -2.85
C TYR A 82 1.38 -0.83 -1.90
N ALA A 83 1.90 -2.01 -2.21
CA ALA A 83 3.04 -2.61 -1.52
C ALA A 83 3.98 -3.28 -2.51
N ALA A 84 5.29 -3.18 -2.27
CA ALA A 84 6.32 -3.81 -3.07
C ALA A 84 6.31 -5.33 -2.85
N GLU A 85 6.21 -6.08 -3.94
CA GLU A 85 6.22 -7.53 -3.93
C GLU A 85 6.97 -8.11 -5.12
N GLY A 86 8.03 -8.86 -4.85
CA GLY A 86 8.76 -9.62 -5.86
C GLY A 86 9.36 -8.76 -6.97
N HIS A 87 8.55 -8.44 -7.98
CA HIS A 87 8.92 -7.79 -9.24
C HIS A 87 8.48 -6.32 -9.33
N GLY A 88 7.78 -5.78 -8.33
CA GLY A 88 7.38 -4.37 -8.32
C GLY A 88 6.26 -4.07 -7.32
N PRO A 89 5.81 -2.80 -7.23
CA PRO A 89 4.65 -2.43 -6.44
C PRO A 89 3.37 -3.05 -7.00
N ILE A 90 2.59 -3.67 -6.12
CA ILE A 90 1.29 -4.28 -6.40
C ILE A 90 0.22 -3.50 -5.64
N VAL A 91 -0.93 -3.26 -6.29
CA VAL A 91 -2.09 -2.66 -5.64
C VAL A 91 -2.69 -3.66 -4.67
N ARG A 92 -2.89 -3.23 -3.43
CA ARG A 92 -3.40 -4.07 -2.34
C ARG A 92 -4.82 -3.72 -1.91
N ALA A 93 -5.23 -2.48 -2.14
CA ALA A 93 -6.57 -2.01 -1.87
C ALA A 93 -6.83 -0.71 -2.65
N ALA A 94 -8.09 -0.42 -2.95
CA ALA A 94 -8.58 0.87 -3.43
C ALA A 94 -9.94 1.17 -2.80
N ASN A 95 -10.35 2.43 -2.70
CA ASN A 95 -11.66 2.77 -2.15
C ASN A 95 -12.73 2.80 -3.24
N ASP A 96 -13.99 2.81 -2.80
CA ASP A 96 -15.14 2.95 -3.68
C ASP A 96 -15.04 4.19 -4.57
N ALA A 97 -14.58 5.34 -4.03
CA ALA A 97 -14.41 6.57 -4.81
C ALA A 97 -13.48 6.39 -6.02
N PHE A 98 -12.43 5.55 -5.89
CA PHE A 98 -11.58 5.19 -7.02
C PHE A 98 -12.38 4.41 -8.08
N GLY A 99 -13.12 3.39 -7.67
CA GLY A 99 -13.90 2.60 -8.60
C GLY A 99 -15.01 3.40 -9.29
N GLU A 100 -15.68 4.29 -8.57
CA GLU A 100 -16.72 5.17 -9.09
C GLU A 100 -16.16 6.22 -10.07
N THR A 101 -15.01 6.81 -9.76
CA THR A 101 -14.40 7.85 -10.59
C THR A 101 -13.92 7.28 -11.93
N PHE A 102 -13.29 6.11 -11.90
CA PHE A 102 -12.61 5.54 -13.06
C PHE A 102 -13.39 4.41 -13.76
N ASP A 103 -14.58 4.04 -13.29
CA ASP A 103 -15.39 2.91 -13.78
C ASP A 103 -14.66 1.55 -13.68
N VAL A 104 -13.85 1.37 -12.63
CA VAL A 104 -13.06 0.15 -12.41
C VAL A 104 -13.47 -0.51 -11.09
N PRO A 105 -13.98 -1.76 -11.08
CA PRO A 105 -14.25 -2.48 -9.83
C PRO A 105 -12.97 -2.63 -9.00
N VAL A 106 -13.04 -2.32 -7.70
CA VAL A 106 -11.90 -2.38 -6.78
C VAL A 106 -11.27 -3.78 -6.75
N GLU A 107 -12.11 -4.82 -6.74
CA GLU A 107 -11.68 -6.22 -6.72
C GLU A 107 -10.95 -6.64 -8.01
N ARG A 108 -11.09 -5.87 -9.09
CA ARG A 108 -10.35 -6.10 -10.33
C ARG A 108 -8.95 -5.49 -10.28
N ILE A 109 -8.78 -4.38 -9.57
CA ILE A 109 -7.50 -3.67 -9.50
C ILE A 109 -6.61 -4.21 -8.38
N GLU A 110 -7.19 -4.81 -7.34
CA GLU A 110 -6.44 -5.51 -6.32
C GLU A 110 -5.61 -6.67 -6.89
N GLY A 111 -4.35 -6.76 -6.46
CA GLY A 111 -3.38 -7.72 -6.96
C GLY A 111 -2.76 -7.37 -8.31
N THR A 112 -3.17 -6.27 -8.94
CA THR A 112 -2.55 -5.83 -10.21
C THR A 112 -1.27 -5.04 -9.97
N PRO A 113 -0.30 -5.07 -10.91
CA PRO A 113 0.85 -4.20 -10.87
C PRO A 113 0.44 -2.73 -10.86
N LEU A 114 1.10 -1.91 -10.04
CA LEU A 114 0.81 -0.48 -9.95
C LEU A 114 0.89 0.22 -11.32
N SER A 115 1.80 -0.22 -12.19
CA SER A 115 1.93 0.31 -13.55
C SER A 115 0.67 0.15 -14.41
N GLU A 116 -0.15 -0.87 -14.15
CA GLU A 116 -1.41 -1.13 -14.85
C GLU A 116 -2.58 -0.38 -14.21
N ALA A 117 -2.47 -0.07 -12.91
CA ALA A 117 -3.46 0.67 -12.14
C ALA A 117 -3.36 2.20 -12.27
N LEU A 118 -2.28 2.72 -12.87
CA LEU A 118 -2.08 4.15 -13.09
C LEU A 118 -2.91 4.63 -14.28
N LEU A 119 -4.07 5.20 -14.00
CA LEU A 119 -5.03 5.70 -15.00
C LEU A 119 -4.75 7.16 -15.41
N VAL A 120 -3.52 7.42 -15.88
CA VAL A 120 -3.10 8.74 -16.34
C VAL A 120 -3.26 8.83 -17.85
N ALA A 121 -3.93 9.88 -18.30
CA ALA A 121 -4.19 10.16 -19.70
C ALA A 121 -3.20 11.21 -20.24
N GLY A 122 -2.86 11.11 -21.53
CA GLY A 122 -2.06 12.11 -22.24
C GLY A 122 -0.56 11.83 -22.29
N GLU A 123 0.23 12.88 -22.57
CA GLU A 123 1.69 12.80 -22.73
C GLU A 123 2.45 12.82 -21.39
N GLU A 124 1.76 13.21 -20.31
CA GLU A 124 2.31 13.15 -18.96
C GLU A 124 2.41 11.71 -18.48
N THR A 125 3.62 11.17 -18.50
CA THR A 125 3.88 9.82 -18.01
C THR A 125 4.07 9.86 -16.49
N VAL A 126 3.12 9.29 -15.75
CA VAL A 126 3.38 8.74 -14.41
C VAL A 126 3.51 7.25 -14.55
N ASP A 127 4.68 6.75 -14.22
CA ASP A 127 4.97 5.33 -14.10
C ASP A 127 5.16 4.93 -12.64
N ALA A 128 5.24 3.62 -12.41
CA ALA A 128 5.41 3.06 -11.08
C ALA A 128 6.75 3.46 -10.43
N ASP A 129 7.80 3.71 -11.22
CA ASP A 129 9.09 4.19 -10.70
C ASP A 129 8.95 5.59 -10.10
N ALA A 130 8.21 6.49 -10.76
CA ALA A 130 7.92 7.83 -10.23
C ALA A 130 7.11 7.78 -8.92
N VAL A 131 6.19 6.81 -8.77
CA VAL A 131 5.43 6.62 -7.52
C VAL A 131 6.31 6.09 -6.40
N THR A 132 7.10 5.05 -6.69
CA THR A 132 7.97 4.38 -5.70
C THR A 132 9.20 5.18 -5.32
N ALA A 133 9.63 6.15 -6.14
CA ALA A 133 10.66 7.12 -5.75
C ALA A 133 10.25 7.98 -4.54
N GLY A 134 8.93 8.08 -4.27
CA GLY A 134 8.36 8.83 -3.16
C GLY A 134 8.30 10.34 -3.42
N GLY A 135 7.43 11.04 -2.67
CA GLY A 135 7.28 12.49 -2.76
C GLY A 135 6.69 12.99 -4.09
N LEU A 136 5.94 12.15 -4.79
CA LEU A 136 5.19 12.55 -5.97
C LEU A 136 4.14 13.56 -5.55
N ASP A 137 4.11 14.71 -6.22
CA ASP A 137 3.09 15.74 -6.06
C ASP A 137 3.00 16.53 -7.37
N ARG A 138 2.05 16.17 -8.23
CA ARG A 138 1.85 16.85 -9.53
C ARG A 138 0.41 16.76 -10.01
N ILE A 139 0.04 17.68 -10.90
CA ILE A 139 -1.25 17.65 -11.59
C ILE A 139 -1.11 16.76 -12.82
N VAL A 140 -2.09 15.88 -13.04
CA VAL A 140 -2.17 14.98 -14.18
C VAL A 140 -3.60 15.00 -14.74
N ASP A 141 -3.73 14.76 -16.04
CA ASP A 141 -5.03 14.49 -16.66
C ASP A 141 -5.34 12.98 -16.55
N CYS A 142 -6.59 12.64 -16.23
CA CYS A 142 -7.06 11.25 -16.14
C CYS A 142 -8.37 11.09 -16.94
N GLU A 143 -8.58 9.92 -17.55
CA GLU A 143 -9.87 9.55 -18.12
C GLU A 143 -10.79 9.00 -17.03
N THR A 144 -11.92 9.66 -16.80
CA THR A 144 -12.94 9.32 -15.81
C THR A 144 -14.28 9.04 -16.49
N THR A 145 -15.27 8.61 -15.71
CA THR A 145 -16.66 8.47 -16.17
C THR A 145 -17.28 9.78 -16.67
N ALA A 146 -16.77 10.93 -16.23
CA ALA A 146 -17.24 12.26 -16.62
C ALA A 146 -16.48 12.88 -17.81
N GLY A 147 -15.39 12.24 -18.25
CA GLY A 147 -14.52 12.71 -19.33
C GLY A 147 -13.07 12.82 -18.88
N THR A 148 -12.27 13.67 -19.54
CA THR A 148 -10.91 13.95 -19.08
C THR A 148 -10.94 15.01 -17.98
N GLU A 149 -10.45 14.68 -16.80
CA GLU A 149 -10.40 15.55 -15.61
C GLU A 149 -8.99 15.66 -15.04
N ARG A 150 -8.69 16.76 -14.34
CA ARG A 150 -7.39 16.97 -13.71
C ARG A 150 -7.40 16.56 -12.25
N PHE A 151 -6.39 15.80 -11.87
CA PHE A 151 -6.16 15.39 -10.49
C PHE A 151 -4.77 15.82 -10.05
N GLN A 152 -4.65 16.27 -8.80
CA GLN A 152 -3.36 16.36 -8.14
C GLN A 152 -3.04 14.97 -7.58
N LEU A 153 -2.08 14.32 -8.21
CA LEU A 153 -1.58 13.00 -7.84
C LEU A 153 -0.49 13.13 -6.79
N ARG A 154 -0.69 12.50 -5.63
CA ARG A 154 0.23 12.58 -4.48
C ARG A 154 0.58 11.22 -3.92
N THR A 155 1.85 10.99 -3.58
CA THR A 155 2.26 9.79 -2.85
C THR A 155 2.52 10.07 -1.38
N ILE A 156 2.01 9.18 -0.53
CA ILE A 156 2.24 9.20 0.91
C ILE A 156 2.78 7.82 1.30
N GLY A 157 4.09 7.74 1.55
CA GLY A 157 4.76 6.49 1.86
C GLY A 157 6.27 6.58 1.70
N ASP A 158 6.93 5.44 1.82
CA ASP A 158 8.39 5.30 1.74
C ASP A 158 8.89 4.72 0.40
N GLY A 159 7.96 4.38 -0.50
CA GLY A 159 8.26 3.81 -1.81
C GLY A 159 8.12 2.29 -1.87
N GLU A 160 8.36 1.59 -0.76
CA GLU A 160 8.07 0.15 -0.65
C GLU A 160 6.60 -0.08 -0.34
N THR A 161 6.01 0.75 0.51
CA THR A 161 4.56 0.80 0.72
C THR A 161 4.08 2.23 0.72
N GLY A 162 2.83 2.44 0.31
CA GLY A 162 2.28 3.79 0.31
C GLY A 162 0.87 3.89 -0.23
N TYR A 163 0.36 5.10 -0.12
CA TYR A 163 -0.92 5.51 -0.66
C TYR A 163 -0.69 6.43 -1.86
N LEU A 164 -1.51 6.26 -2.88
CA LEU A 164 -1.60 7.12 -4.03
C LEU A 164 -2.96 7.84 -3.99
N LEU A 165 -2.92 9.16 -3.88
CA LEU A 165 -4.10 10.02 -3.72
C LEU A 165 -4.34 10.82 -4.99
N TYR A 166 -5.59 10.86 -5.46
CA TYR A 166 -6.02 11.67 -6.60
C TYR A 166 -6.98 12.75 -6.11
N THR A 167 -6.49 13.97 -5.86
CA THR A 167 -7.37 15.07 -5.43
C THR A 167 -7.88 15.87 -6.63
N PRO A 168 -9.20 15.92 -6.88
CA PRO A 168 -9.76 16.68 -8.00
C PRO A 168 -9.31 18.15 -8.00
N GLN A 169 -8.94 18.66 -9.17
CA GLN A 169 -8.60 20.07 -9.37
C GLN A 169 -9.77 20.77 -10.08
N THR A 170 -10.69 21.34 -9.31
CA THR A 170 -11.79 22.20 -9.81
C THR A 170 -11.30 23.51 -10.40
#